data_AF-A0A935VZ91-F1
#
_entry.id   AF-A0A935VZ91-F1
#
_cell.length_a   1.000
_cell.length_b   1.000
_cell.length_c   1.000
_cell.angle_alpha   90.00
_cell.angle_beta   90.00
_cell.angle_gamma   90.00
#
_symmetry.space_group_name_H-M   'P 1'
#
loop_
_entity.id
_entity.type
_entity.pdbx_description
1 polymer ?
#
loop_
_entity_poly.entity_id
_entity_poly.type
_entity_poly.pdbx_seq_one_letter_code
_entity_poly.pdbx_strand_id
1 'polypeptide(L)'
;MKRLLLLSAGVVAGLADPASAGSIQSLGVGNANPTAVSASGFAVAGDWSPLADRLEAFRWTRSGGALGLGNLGGGPPVFGIVSQAFGLSGDGLAVVGFSADDAEIEAFRWSAQTGMLGLGQLDEAFVTSQATGASFDGSVVVGAASTNSGQEAFRWTSQGGLVGLGDLGGAFGFRSYATGVSADGAVVTGNAGSTTSGSEAFRWTAAQGMIGLGDLPGGVNVSYGTAVSANGSTIVGYSESSSGIEAFRWTSAGGMVGLGDLAGGGFASRALGVSGDGSVVVGYGASASAGQEAFIWTISGGLEPLDTHLIAAGIDLQGWQLTMANAISADGRTLVGTGVSPDDLPAAWIVTLPEPAAGLSIAGVGLLILGRSRLCARSARSTRSS
;
A
#
# COMPACT_ATOMS: atom_id res chain seq x y z
N MET A 1 -21.93 -18.17 37.80
CA MET A 1 -20.46 -18.23 37.62
C MET A 1 -20.18 -18.35 36.12
N LYS A 2 -19.92 -17.22 35.44
CA LYS A 2 -19.57 -17.18 34.03
C LYS A 2 -18.06 -17.46 33.90
N ARG A 3 -17.69 -18.56 33.24
CA ARG A 3 -16.30 -18.84 32.86
C ARG A 3 -15.97 -18.00 31.63
N LEU A 4 -15.04 -17.07 31.83
CA LEU A 4 -14.35 -16.33 30.78
C LEU A 4 -13.39 -17.32 30.09
N LEU A 5 -13.73 -17.76 28.88
CA LEU A 5 -12.80 -18.52 28.03
C LEU A 5 -11.94 -17.51 27.27
N LEU A 6 -10.74 -17.27 27.77
CA LEU A 6 -9.67 -16.69 26.95
C LEU A 6 -9.18 -17.78 25.99
N LEU A 7 -9.53 -17.68 24.71
CA LEU A 7 -8.82 -18.40 23.66
C LEU A 7 -7.47 -17.72 23.46
N SER A 8 -6.40 -18.48 23.69
CA SER A 8 -5.02 -18.06 23.46
C SER A 8 -4.78 -17.86 21.96
N ALA A 9 -4.63 -16.62 21.53
CA ALA A 9 -4.06 -16.30 20.22
C ALA A 9 -2.59 -16.74 20.23
N GLY A 10 -2.25 -17.72 19.38
CA GLY A 10 -0.87 -18.18 19.21
C GLY A 10 -0.05 -17.10 18.49
N VAL A 11 0.88 -16.48 19.21
CA VAL A 11 1.90 -15.63 18.61
C VAL A 11 2.88 -16.54 17.87
N VAL A 12 2.93 -16.43 16.54
CA VAL A 12 4.00 -17.09 15.76
C VAL A 12 5.22 -16.19 15.83
N ALA A 13 6.17 -16.58 16.68
CA ALA A 13 7.42 -15.86 16.88
C ALA A 13 8.42 -16.24 15.77
N GLY A 14 8.41 -15.48 14.67
CA GLY A 14 9.54 -15.33 13.75
C GLY A 14 10.02 -13.89 13.86
N LEU A 15 11.10 -13.65 14.61
CA LEU A 15 11.64 -12.30 14.80
C LEU A 15 12.36 -11.85 13.53
N ALA A 16 11.75 -10.95 12.77
CA ALA A 16 12.51 -10.07 11.89
C ALA A 16 13.36 -9.15 12.78
N ASP A 17 14.68 -9.18 12.64
CA ASP A 17 15.58 -8.32 13.40
C ASP A 17 15.30 -6.85 13.01
N PRO A 18 14.93 -5.97 13.96
CA PRO A 18 14.69 -4.56 13.68
C PRO A 18 15.93 -3.81 13.15
N ALA A 19 17.12 -4.42 13.16
CA ALA A 19 18.39 -3.82 12.73
C ALA A 19 18.85 -4.15 11.29
N SER A 20 18.10 -4.91 10.47
CA SER A 20 18.59 -5.37 9.15
C SER A 20 18.47 -4.34 8.02
N ALA A 21 18.93 -3.11 8.22
CA ALA A 21 19.21 -2.25 7.07
C ALA A 21 20.21 -2.98 6.16
N GLY A 22 19.81 -3.33 4.94
CA GLY A 22 20.69 -4.00 3.96
C GLY A 22 20.31 -5.42 3.54
N SER A 23 19.21 -6.01 4.02
CA SER A 23 18.73 -7.29 3.48
C SER A 23 17.21 -7.35 3.39
N ILE A 24 16.73 -8.20 2.48
CA ILE A 24 15.33 -8.63 2.46
C ILE A 24 15.06 -9.56 3.65
N GLN A 25 13.82 -9.57 4.17
CA GLN A 25 13.41 -10.42 5.28
C GLN A 25 12.12 -11.16 4.96
N SER A 26 12.01 -12.41 5.45
CA SER A 26 10.71 -13.06 5.56
C SER A 26 9.88 -12.38 6.64
N LEU A 27 8.56 -12.28 6.44
CA LEU A 27 7.64 -11.90 7.51
C LEU A 27 7.57 -12.97 8.61
N GLY A 28 7.99 -14.22 8.33
CA GLY A 28 7.93 -15.34 9.28
C GLY A 28 6.53 -15.92 9.46
N VAL A 29 5.62 -15.63 8.52
CA VAL A 29 4.18 -15.87 8.61
C VAL A 29 3.75 -16.93 7.58
N GLY A 30 4.42 -18.09 7.55
CA GLY A 30 4.05 -19.22 6.65
C GLY A 30 3.64 -18.80 5.22
N ASN A 31 2.54 -19.37 4.72
CA ASN A 31 1.88 -18.97 3.47
C ASN A 31 1.09 -17.66 3.65
N ALA A 32 1.79 -16.56 3.98
CA ALA A 32 1.17 -15.24 4.10
C ALA A 32 1.04 -14.54 2.74
N ASN A 33 0.00 -13.74 2.62
CA ASN A 33 -0.19 -12.76 1.57
C ASN A 33 -0.29 -11.36 2.19
N PRO A 34 0.80 -10.57 2.21
CA PRO A 34 0.78 -9.21 2.74
C PRO A 34 0.04 -8.29 1.76
N THR A 35 -0.98 -7.58 2.23
CA THR A 35 -1.81 -6.72 1.38
C THR A 35 -1.54 -5.24 1.63
N ALA A 36 -1.05 -4.86 2.81
CA ALA A 36 -0.78 -3.48 3.15
C ALA A 36 0.40 -3.31 4.12
N VAL A 37 1.07 -2.16 4.04
CA VAL A 37 2.13 -1.74 4.98
C VAL A 37 1.81 -0.34 5.52
N SER A 38 2.11 -0.07 6.80
CA SER A 38 1.87 1.22 7.42
C SER A 38 2.71 2.32 6.79
N ALA A 39 2.31 3.59 6.99
CA ALA A 39 3.03 4.74 6.44
C ALA A 39 4.50 4.79 6.91
N SER A 40 4.77 4.25 8.09
CA SER A 40 6.10 4.14 8.70
C SER A 40 6.89 2.89 8.33
N GLY A 41 6.27 1.89 7.66
CA GLY A 41 6.94 0.62 7.34
C GLY A 41 7.07 -0.38 8.51
N PHE A 42 6.47 -0.09 9.67
CA PHE A 42 6.65 -0.91 10.89
C PHE A 42 5.53 -1.90 11.17
N ALA A 43 4.40 -1.80 10.47
CA ALA A 43 3.30 -2.73 10.56
C ALA A 43 2.84 -3.19 9.17
N VAL A 44 2.38 -4.44 9.10
CA VAL A 44 1.89 -5.08 7.88
C VAL A 44 0.56 -5.76 8.18
N ALA A 45 -0.38 -5.70 7.25
CA ALA A 45 -1.60 -6.50 7.29
C ALA A 45 -1.63 -7.44 6.09
N GLY A 46 -2.38 -8.52 6.24
CA GLY A 46 -2.55 -9.52 5.20
C GLY A 46 -3.39 -10.68 5.70
N ASP A 47 -3.42 -11.75 4.91
CA ASP A 47 -4.02 -13.02 5.30
C ASP A 47 -2.97 -14.12 5.35
N TRP A 48 -3.23 -15.13 6.18
CA TRP A 48 -2.39 -16.31 6.33
C TRP A 48 -3.24 -17.55 6.53
N SER A 49 -2.64 -18.71 6.28
CA SER A 49 -3.25 -20.00 6.60
C SER A 49 -2.56 -20.68 7.79
N PRO A 50 -2.94 -20.39 9.05
CA PRO A 50 -2.31 -21.02 10.23
C PRO A 50 -2.62 -22.52 10.32
N LEU A 51 -3.68 -22.98 9.65
CA LEU A 51 -4.04 -24.39 9.46
C LEU A 51 -4.42 -24.58 7.98
N ALA A 52 -4.29 -25.81 7.46
CA ALA A 52 -4.47 -26.11 6.03
C ALA A 52 -5.80 -25.60 5.44
N ASP A 53 -6.86 -25.51 6.25
CA ASP A 53 -8.22 -25.13 5.84
C ASP A 53 -8.73 -23.86 6.54
N ARG A 54 -7.83 -22.98 7.00
CA ARG A 54 -8.21 -21.76 7.72
C ARG A 54 -7.47 -20.56 7.17
N LEU A 55 -8.14 -19.66 6.46
CA LEU A 55 -7.61 -18.35 6.06
C LEU A 55 -8.04 -17.28 7.09
N GLU A 56 -7.08 -16.53 7.60
CA GLU A 56 -7.32 -15.55 8.67
C GLU A 56 -6.55 -14.24 8.42
N ALA A 57 -7.17 -13.12 8.73
CA ALA A 57 -6.51 -11.83 8.73
C ALA A 57 -5.44 -11.76 9.83
N PHE A 58 -4.29 -11.15 9.53
CA PHE A 58 -3.26 -10.89 10.52
C PHE A 58 -2.85 -9.41 10.55
N ARG A 59 -2.30 -9.01 11.70
CA ARG A 59 -1.47 -7.81 11.85
C ARG A 59 -0.09 -8.21 12.29
N TRP A 60 0.93 -7.78 11.57
CA TRP A 60 2.32 -8.03 11.89
C TRP A 60 3.05 -6.75 12.30
N THR A 61 3.99 -6.86 13.22
CA THR A 61 4.93 -5.78 13.58
C THR A 61 6.32 -6.35 13.80
N ARG A 62 7.38 -5.56 13.54
CA ARG A 62 8.77 -5.99 13.78
C ARG A 62 9.01 -6.46 15.21
N SER A 63 8.46 -5.76 16.20
CA SER A 63 8.66 -6.08 17.62
C SER A 63 7.74 -7.17 18.17
N GLY A 64 6.64 -7.48 17.48
CA GLY A 64 5.57 -8.34 18.00
C GLY A 64 5.30 -9.60 17.17
N GLY A 65 5.88 -9.72 15.98
CA GLY A 65 5.54 -10.79 15.03
C GLY A 65 4.11 -10.65 14.51
N ALA A 66 3.54 -11.75 14.00
CA ALA A 66 2.17 -11.81 13.51
C ALA A 66 1.16 -12.13 14.62
N LEU A 67 0.06 -11.37 14.60
CA LEU A 67 -1.13 -11.56 15.41
C LEU A 67 -2.31 -11.89 14.48
N GLY A 68 -2.88 -13.08 14.60
CA GLY A 68 -4.16 -13.42 13.96
C GLY A 68 -5.33 -12.66 14.59
N LEU A 69 -6.28 -12.21 13.77
CA LEU A 69 -7.34 -11.29 14.19
C LEU A 69 -8.67 -12.00 14.56
N GLY A 70 -8.81 -13.28 14.26
CA GLY A 70 -10.05 -14.03 14.45
C GLY A 70 -11.16 -13.62 13.48
N ASN A 71 -12.41 -13.84 13.88
CA ASN A 71 -13.62 -13.48 13.16
C ASN A 71 -14.52 -12.52 13.95
N LEU A 72 -15.46 -11.94 13.22
CA LEU A 72 -16.64 -11.30 13.74
C LEU A 72 -17.63 -12.38 14.23
N GLY A 73 -18.30 -12.14 15.36
CA GLY A 73 -19.41 -13.01 15.83
C GLY A 73 -19.01 -14.35 16.48
N GLY A 74 -17.77 -14.84 16.31
CA GLY A 74 -17.30 -16.08 16.95
C GLY A 74 -17.92 -17.37 16.42
N GLY A 75 -18.63 -17.31 15.28
CA GLY A 75 -19.18 -18.47 14.57
C GLY A 75 -18.09 -19.35 13.94
N PRO A 76 -18.44 -20.53 13.40
CA PRO A 76 -17.50 -21.32 12.63
C PRO A 76 -17.16 -20.62 11.29
N PRO A 77 -15.98 -20.89 10.70
CA PRO A 77 -15.61 -20.34 9.40
C PRO A 77 -16.45 -20.91 8.26
N VAL A 78 -16.68 -20.10 7.21
CA VAL A 78 -17.36 -20.52 5.98
C VAL A 78 -16.34 -20.75 4.88
N PHE A 79 -16.38 -21.92 4.23
CA PHE A 79 -15.39 -22.36 3.23
C PHE A 79 -13.93 -22.27 3.72
N GLY A 80 -13.69 -22.39 5.02
CA GLY A 80 -12.36 -22.23 5.61
C GLY A 80 -11.89 -20.78 5.73
N ILE A 81 -12.71 -19.79 5.41
CA ILE A 81 -12.39 -18.37 5.58
C ILE A 81 -12.94 -17.90 6.93
N VAL A 82 -12.04 -17.42 7.79
CA VAL A 82 -12.37 -16.77 9.06
C VAL A 82 -12.45 -15.26 8.82
N SER A 83 -11.40 -14.71 8.22
CA SER A 83 -11.31 -13.30 7.85
C SER A 83 -10.20 -13.09 6.82
N GLN A 84 -10.29 -12.03 6.05
CA GLN A 84 -9.21 -11.55 5.17
C GLN A 84 -8.97 -10.07 5.42
N ALA A 85 -7.70 -9.65 5.36
CA ALA A 85 -7.33 -8.24 5.45
C ALA A 85 -6.87 -7.72 4.09
N PHE A 86 -7.42 -6.60 3.67
CA PHE A 86 -7.03 -5.92 2.43
C PHE A 86 -6.37 -4.57 2.68
N GLY A 87 -6.56 -3.97 3.87
CA GLY A 87 -6.03 -2.65 4.18
C GLY A 87 -5.51 -2.51 5.61
N LEU A 88 -4.59 -1.56 5.77
CA LEU A 88 -4.01 -1.14 7.05
C LEU A 88 -4.00 0.40 7.10
N SER A 89 -4.37 0.98 8.24
CA SER A 89 -4.26 2.42 8.44
C SER A 89 -2.80 2.89 8.42
N GLY A 90 -2.59 4.15 8.04
CA GLY A 90 -1.24 4.73 7.96
C GLY A 90 -0.45 4.69 9.27
N ASP A 91 -1.13 4.84 10.41
CA ASP A 91 -0.55 4.68 11.76
C ASP A 91 -0.28 3.21 12.15
N GLY A 92 -0.74 2.26 11.34
CA GLY A 92 -0.57 0.83 11.54
C GLY A 92 -1.43 0.25 12.68
N LEU A 93 -2.47 0.94 13.13
CA LEU A 93 -3.29 0.53 14.28
C LEU A 93 -4.65 -0.07 13.91
N ALA A 94 -5.15 0.15 12.70
CA ALA A 94 -6.42 -0.37 12.23
C ALA A 94 -6.26 -1.26 11.00
N VAL A 95 -6.77 -2.49 11.08
CA VAL A 95 -6.81 -3.43 9.94
C VAL A 95 -8.24 -3.48 9.41
N VAL A 96 -8.40 -3.49 8.09
CA VAL A 96 -9.71 -3.56 7.44
C VAL A 96 -9.76 -4.70 6.42
N GLY A 97 -10.96 -5.23 6.22
CA GLY A 97 -11.18 -6.42 5.41
C GLY A 97 -12.61 -6.90 5.51
N PHE A 98 -12.81 -8.21 5.40
CA PHE A 98 -14.08 -8.85 5.72
C PHE A 98 -13.90 -10.07 6.62
N SER A 99 -14.94 -10.37 7.39
CA SER A 99 -15.10 -11.60 8.16
C SER A 99 -16.23 -12.42 7.54
N ALA A 100 -16.08 -13.73 7.54
CA ALA A 100 -17.13 -14.65 7.08
C ALA A 100 -17.61 -15.51 8.25
N ASP A 101 -18.93 -15.57 8.44
CA ASP A 101 -19.59 -16.55 9.32
C ASP A 101 -20.78 -17.19 8.60
N ASP A 102 -21.42 -18.20 9.23
CA ASP A 102 -22.50 -19.02 8.64
C ASP A 102 -23.69 -18.21 8.09
N ALA A 103 -23.80 -16.91 8.39
CA ALA A 103 -24.90 -16.05 7.96
C ALA A 103 -24.47 -14.88 7.07
N GLU A 104 -23.22 -14.41 7.16
CA GLU A 104 -22.86 -13.08 6.64
C GLU A 104 -21.37 -12.94 6.24
N ILE A 105 -21.12 -12.16 5.19
CA ILE A 105 -19.79 -11.63 4.85
C ILE A 105 -19.81 -10.15 5.20
N GLU A 106 -19.20 -9.77 6.33
CA GLU A 106 -19.23 -8.40 6.81
C GLU A 106 -17.87 -7.73 6.72
N ALA A 107 -17.85 -6.51 6.20
CA ALA A 107 -16.70 -5.63 6.29
C ALA A 107 -16.38 -5.35 7.75
N PHE A 108 -15.09 -5.36 8.10
CA PHE A 108 -14.66 -5.03 9.45
C PHE A 108 -13.62 -3.92 9.50
N ARG A 109 -13.54 -3.30 10.67
CA ARG A 109 -12.39 -2.55 11.16
C ARG A 109 -11.92 -3.16 12.49
N TRP A 110 -10.68 -3.62 12.54
CA TRP A 110 -10.07 -4.16 13.74
C TRP A 110 -9.16 -3.13 14.40
N SER A 111 -9.13 -3.09 15.73
CA SER A 111 -8.06 -2.46 16.51
C SER A 111 -7.71 -3.29 17.73
N ALA A 112 -6.51 -3.13 18.29
CA ALA A 112 -6.11 -3.84 19.50
C ALA A 112 -7.02 -3.50 20.70
N GLN A 113 -7.63 -2.31 20.72
CA GLN A 113 -8.47 -1.82 21.81
C GLN A 113 -9.90 -2.37 21.73
N THR A 114 -10.44 -2.50 20.53
CA THR A 114 -11.86 -2.85 20.31
C THR A 114 -12.07 -4.26 19.79
N GLY A 115 -11.01 -4.93 19.34
CA GLY A 115 -11.15 -6.13 18.51
C GLY A 115 -11.78 -5.79 17.16
N MET A 116 -12.36 -6.81 16.52
CA MET A 116 -13.05 -6.68 15.23
C MET A 116 -14.42 -6.01 15.41
N LEU A 117 -14.61 -4.88 14.75
CA LEU A 117 -15.88 -4.16 14.67
C LEU A 117 -16.45 -4.34 13.26
N GLY A 118 -17.66 -4.88 13.16
CA GLY A 118 -18.43 -4.91 11.91
C GLY A 118 -18.86 -3.51 11.47
N LEU A 119 -18.83 -3.24 10.17
CA LEU A 119 -19.18 -1.93 9.60
C LEU A 119 -20.66 -1.84 9.21
N GLY A 120 -21.37 -2.96 9.20
CA GLY A 120 -22.77 -3.11 8.81
C GLY A 120 -22.98 -3.30 7.32
N GLN A 121 -24.17 -2.89 6.87
CA GLN A 121 -24.68 -3.02 5.51
C GLN A 121 -25.21 -1.68 4.97
N LEU A 122 -25.17 -1.50 3.65
CA LEU A 122 -25.81 -0.36 2.97
C LEU A 122 -27.32 -0.56 2.78
N ASP A 123 -27.74 -1.82 2.66
CA ASP A 123 -29.12 -2.21 2.38
C ASP A 123 -29.48 -3.36 3.32
N GLU A 124 -30.59 -3.25 4.06
CA GLU A 124 -31.01 -4.25 5.05
C GLU A 124 -31.30 -5.64 4.45
N ALA A 125 -31.53 -5.71 3.13
CA ALA A 125 -31.75 -6.96 2.43
C ALA A 125 -30.44 -7.71 2.07
N PHE A 126 -29.27 -7.09 2.21
CA PHE A 126 -27.98 -7.65 1.77
C PHE A 126 -26.88 -7.53 2.81
N VAL A 127 -26.49 -8.70 3.32
CA VAL A 127 -25.47 -8.91 4.34
C VAL A 127 -24.10 -9.20 3.72
N THR A 128 -23.70 -8.42 2.71
CA THR A 128 -22.39 -8.61 2.06
C THR A 128 -21.68 -7.29 1.88
N SER A 129 -20.61 -7.10 2.65
CA SER A 129 -19.73 -5.94 2.56
C SER A 129 -18.27 -6.35 2.71
N GLN A 130 -17.36 -5.61 2.07
CA GLN A 130 -15.92 -5.81 2.18
C GLN A 130 -15.21 -4.46 2.24
N ALA A 131 -14.31 -4.29 3.21
CA ALA A 131 -13.46 -3.11 3.29
C ALA A 131 -12.08 -3.37 2.67
N THR A 132 -11.56 -2.40 1.94
CA THR A 132 -10.32 -2.51 1.15
C THR A 132 -9.27 -1.49 1.53
N GLY A 133 -9.68 -0.32 2.04
CA GLY A 133 -8.75 0.77 2.38
C GLY A 133 -9.16 1.51 3.64
N ALA A 134 -8.17 2.08 4.32
CA ALA A 134 -8.35 2.88 5.53
C ALA A 134 -7.52 4.17 5.47
N SER A 135 -8.03 5.27 6.02
CA SER A 135 -7.28 6.51 6.22
C SER A 135 -6.10 6.33 7.19
N PHE A 136 -5.29 7.37 7.37
CA PHE A 136 -4.09 7.30 8.21
C PHE A 136 -4.38 6.81 9.63
N ASP A 137 -5.46 7.29 10.24
CA ASP A 137 -5.93 6.92 11.58
C ASP A 137 -7.00 5.80 11.57
N GLY A 138 -7.34 5.31 10.37
CA GLY A 138 -8.43 4.38 10.13
C GLY A 138 -9.82 4.91 10.53
N SER A 139 -10.01 6.22 10.70
CA SER A 139 -11.32 6.82 10.99
C SER A 139 -12.26 6.79 9.79
N VAL A 140 -11.70 6.69 8.58
CA VAL A 140 -12.41 6.49 7.32
C VAL A 140 -12.03 5.12 6.76
N VAL A 141 -13.02 4.34 6.39
CA VAL A 141 -12.84 3.03 5.75
C VAL A 141 -13.62 3.02 4.44
N VAL A 142 -13.04 2.46 3.39
CA VAL A 142 -13.69 2.35 2.06
C VAL A 142 -13.73 0.90 1.62
N GLY A 143 -14.62 0.61 0.68
CA GLY A 143 -14.81 -0.73 0.15
C GLY A 143 -16.03 -0.80 -0.73
N ALA A 144 -16.69 -1.96 -0.76
CA ALA A 144 -17.96 -2.12 -1.45
C ALA A 144 -18.94 -3.00 -0.68
N ALA A 145 -20.23 -2.76 -0.87
CA ALA A 145 -21.31 -3.56 -0.31
C ALA A 145 -22.36 -3.89 -1.38
N SER A 146 -23.02 -5.02 -1.21
CA SER A 146 -24.15 -5.42 -2.04
C SER A 146 -25.39 -4.60 -1.67
N THR A 147 -26.16 -4.20 -2.67
CA THR A 147 -27.42 -3.47 -2.53
C THR A 147 -28.48 -4.07 -3.47
N ASN A 148 -29.74 -3.68 -3.33
CA ASN A 148 -30.79 -4.01 -4.31
C ASN A 148 -30.47 -3.54 -5.74
N SER A 149 -29.58 -2.55 -5.88
CA SER A 149 -29.19 -2.00 -7.18
C SER A 149 -27.84 -2.53 -7.68
N GLY A 150 -27.21 -3.49 -6.99
CA GLY A 150 -25.90 -4.03 -7.36
C GLY A 150 -24.82 -3.70 -6.32
N GLN A 151 -23.56 -3.90 -6.70
CA GLN A 151 -22.42 -3.63 -5.82
C GLN A 151 -22.10 -2.14 -5.83
N GLU A 152 -22.12 -1.51 -4.66
CA GLU A 152 -21.87 -0.09 -4.48
C GLU A 152 -20.63 0.15 -3.62
N ALA A 153 -19.72 0.99 -4.12
CA ALA A 153 -18.60 1.50 -3.35
C ALA A 153 -19.13 2.29 -2.15
N PHE A 154 -18.50 2.11 -0.99
CA PHE A 154 -18.88 2.84 0.22
C PHE A 154 -17.73 3.63 0.83
N ARG A 155 -18.10 4.59 1.66
CA ARG A 155 -17.25 5.22 2.67
C ARG A 155 -17.92 5.10 4.04
N TRP A 156 -17.18 4.58 5.01
CA TRP A 156 -17.61 4.42 6.40
C TRP A 156 -16.90 5.42 7.31
N THR A 157 -17.63 5.90 8.32
CA THR A 157 -17.07 6.56 9.50
C THR A 157 -17.83 6.11 10.74
N SER A 158 -17.22 6.19 11.92
CA SER A 158 -17.89 5.81 13.17
C SER A 158 -19.13 6.67 13.49
N GLN A 159 -19.17 7.92 13.02
CA GLN A 159 -20.30 8.83 13.25
C GLN A 159 -21.39 8.69 12.18
N GLY A 160 -21.02 8.42 10.93
CA GLY A 160 -21.93 8.38 9.80
C GLY A 160 -22.40 6.98 9.39
N GLY A 161 -21.77 5.92 9.89
CA GLY A 161 -21.98 4.56 9.39
C GLY A 161 -21.49 4.39 7.95
N LEU A 162 -22.01 3.37 7.26
CA LEU A 162 -21.76 3.13 5.83
C LEU A 162 -22.57 4.12 4.98
N VAL A 163 -21.90 4.80 4.06
CA VAL A 163 -22.52 5.68 3.08
C VAL A 163 -22.07 5.26 1.68
N GLY A 164 -23.03 5.01 0.79
CA GLY A 164 -22.79 4.68 -0.61
C GLY A 164 -22.20 5.87 -1.38
N LEU A 165 -21.29 5.58 -2.32
CA LEU A 165 -20.62 6.58 -3.16
C LEU A 165 -21.26 6.73 -4.54
N GLY A 166 -22.26 5.89 -4.86
CA GLY A 166 -22.84 5.79 -6.19
C GLY A 166 -21.91 5.14 -7.21
N ASP A 167 -22.12 5.47 -8.49
CA ASP A 167 -21.36 4.94 -9.63
C ASP A 167 -21.18 6.05 -10.70
N LEU A 168 -20.42 5.79 -11.76
CA LEU A 168 -20.18 6.75 -12.88
C LEU A 168 -21.35 6.89 -13.86
N GLY A 169 -22.48 6.27 -13.53
CA GLY A 169 -23.65 6.18 -14.39
C GLY A 169 -23.56 4.96 -15.32
N GLY A 170 -24.63 4.17 -15.33
CA GLY A 170 -24.75 2.94 -16.11
C GLY A 170 -26.21 2.49 -16.15
N ALA A 171 -26.59 1.70 -17.16
CA ALA A 171 -28.00 1.32 -17.38
C ALA A 171 -28.52 0.25 -16.40
N PHE A 172 -27.67 -0.36 -15.57
CA PHE A 172 -27.97 -1.60 -14.84
C PHE A 172 -27.72 -1.53 -13.33
N GLY A 173 -27.81 -0.34 -12.73
CA GLY A 173 -27.59 -0.14 -11.30
C GLY A 173 -26.11 0.10 -10.94
N PHE A 174 -25.77 -0.05 -9.66
CA PHE A 174 -24.42 0.18 -9.14
C PHE A 174 -23.47 -0.96 -9.50
N ARG A 175 -22.32 -0.59 -10.08
CA ARG A 175 -21.18 -1.45 -10.30
C ARG A 175 -19.89 -0.73 -9.91
N SER A 176 -19.82 -0.27 -8.67
CA SER A 176 -18.68 0.47 -8.15
C SER A 176 -17.98 -0.26 -7.00
N TYR A 177 -16.67 -0.12 -6.97
CA TYR A 177 -15.81 -0.75 -5.97
C TYR A 177 -14.68 0.20 -5.59
N ALA A 178 -14.60 0.61 -4.32
CA ALA A 178 -13.48 1.41 -3.82
C ALA A 178 -12.31 0.50 -3.41
N THR A 179 -11.09 0.90 -3.75
CA THR A 179 -9.86 0.14 -3.48
C THR A 179 -8.87 0.91 -2.62
N GLY A 180 -8.89 2.23 -2.65
CA GLY A 180 -7.94 3.06 -1.93
C GLY A 180 -8.52 4.39 -1.45
N VAL A 181 -7.93 4.93 -0.38
CA VAL A 181 -8.32 6.20 0.24
C VAL A 181 -7.09 6.99 0.68
N SER A 182 -7.11 8.32 0.56
CA SER A 182 -6.03 9.20 1.00
C SER A 182 -5.89 9.23 2.52
N ALA A 183 -4.75 9.73 3.01
CA ALA A 183 -4.42 9.72 4.44
C ALA A 183 -5.45 10.49 5.29
N ASP A 184 -6.02 11.57 4.75
CA ASP A 184 -7.06 12.38 5.37
C ASP A 184 -8.50 11.87 5.12
N GLY A 185 -8.66 10.78 4.35
CA GLY A 185 -9.97 10.21 4.05
C GLY A 185 -10.82 11.02 3.05
N ALA A 186 -10.22 12.00 2.35
CA ALA A 186 -10.93 12.94 1.48
C ALA A 186 -11.02 12.50 0.01
N VAL A 187 -10.04 11.71 -0.47
CA VAL A 187 -9.99 11.21 -1.84
C VAL A 187 -10.11 9.70 -1.82
N VAL A 188 -11.05 9.16 -2.59
CA VAL A 188 -11.26 7.71 -2.75
C VAL A 188 -11.04 7.35 -4.22
N THR A 189 -10.40 6.21 -4.47
CA THR A 189 -10.25 5.63 -5.82
C THR A 189 -10.73 4.19 -5.85
N GLY A 190 -10.88 3.66 -7.05
CA GLY A 190 -11.45 2.37 -7.33
C GLY A 190 -11.83 2.26 -8.79
N ASN A 191 -12.78 1.39 -9.10
CA ASN A 191 -13.38 1.27 -10.42
C ASN A 191 -14.91 1.28 -10.34
N ALA A 192 -15.53 1.70 -11.43
CA ALA A 192 -16.95 1.98 -11.52
C ALA A 192 -17.49 1.61 -12.90
N GLY A 193 -18.77 1.24 -12.99
CA GLY A 193 -19.46 1.05 -14.25
C GLY A 193 -19.70 2.41 -14.90
N SER A 194 -19.30 2.54 -16.16
CA SER A 194 -19.43 3.80 -16.91
C SER A 194 -20.33 3.60 -18.12
N THR A 195 -20.97 4.67 -18.58
CA THR A 195 -21.83 4.63 -19.79
C THR A 195 -21.03 4.50 -21.09
N THR A 196 -19.75 4.85 -21.07
CA THR A 196 -18.87 4.93 -22.24
C THR A 196 -17.76 3.87 -22.29
N SER A 197 -17.56 3.14 -21.19
CA SER A 197 -16.51 2.15 -20.98
C SER A 197 -17.03 0.99 -20.12
N GLY A 198 -16.33 -0.15 -20.09
CA GLY A 198 -16.77 -1.30 -19.28
C GLY A 198 -16.67 -1.01 -17.78
N SER A 199 -15.44 -0.98 -17.27
CA SER A 199 -15.12 -0.50 -15.92
C SER A 199 -14.08 0.61 -16.04
N GLU A 200 -14.29 1.69 -15.31
CA GLU A 200 -13.43 2.87 -15.37
C GLU A 200 -12.92 3.20 -13.97
N ALA A 201 -11.62 3.49 -13.88
CA ALA A 201 -11.02 4.01 -12.67
C ALA A 201 -11.69 5.33 -12.31
N PHE A 202 -11.94 5.57 -11.03
CA PHE A 202 -12.55 6.81 -10.58
C PHE A 202 -11.71 7.53 -9.53
N ARG A 203 -12.00 8.83 -9.40
CA ARG A 203 -11.67 9.64 -8.23
C ARG A 203 -12.96 10.19 -7.64
N TRP A 204 -13.18 9.93 -6.36
CA TRP A 204 -14.30 10.46 -5.60
C TRP A 204 -13.84 11.47 -4.56
N THR A 205 -14.59 12.56 -4.43
CA THR A 205 -14.52 13.48 -3.28
C THR A 205 -15.92 13.89 -2.87
N ALA A 206 -16.12 14.27 -1.61
CA ALA A 206 -17.42 14.73 -1.13
C ALA A 206 -17.98 15.94 -1.93
N ALA A 207 -17.09 16.79 -2.46
CA ALA A 207 -17.48 18.00 -3.19
C ALA A 207 -17.87 17.73 -4.65
N GLN A 208 -17.30 16.71 -5.27
CA GLN A 208 -17.44 16.46 -6.71
C GLN A 208 -18.22 15.18 -7.03
N GLY A 209 -18.46 14.32 -6.04
CA GLY A 209 -18.91 12.96 -6.29
C GLY A 209 -17.85 12.15 -7.01
N MET A 210 -18.30 11.11 -7.72
CA MET A 210 -17.45 10.20 -8.48
C MET A 210 -17.16 10.79 -9.87
N ILE A 211 -15.88 10.87 -10.23
CA ILE A 211 -15.41 11.32 -11.55
C ILE A 211 -14.54 10.22 -12.18
N GLY A 212 -14.83 9.87 -13.43
CA GLY A 212 -14.08 8.89 -14.20
C GLY A 212 -12.72 9.44 -14.63
N LEU A 213 -11.69 8.59 -14.63
CA LEU A 213 -10.32 8.96 -14.98
C LEU A 213 -9.98 8.72 -16.46
N GLY A 214 -10.90 8.10 -17.21
CA GLY A 214 -10.66 7.58 -18.55
C GLY A 214 -9.81 6.31 -18.55
N ASP A 215 -9.24 6.01 -19.72
CA ASP A 215 -8.44 4.82 -20.03
C ASP A 215 -7.20 5.20 -20.85
N LEU A 216 -6.25 4.27 -20.95
CA LEU A 216 -5.09 4.43 -21.83
C LEU A 216 -5.52 4.26 -23.31
N PRO A 217 -4.99 5.07 -24.22
CA PRO A 217 -5.39 5.00 -25.62
C PRO A 217 -4.92 3.71 -26.29
N GLY A 218 -5.74 3.23 -27.23
CA GLY A 218 -5.38 2.18 -28.19
C GLY A 218 -5.70 0.75 -27.75
N GLY A 219 -6.17 0.54 -26.51
CA GLY A 219 -6.69 -0.73 -26.03
C GLY A 219 -8.21 -0.75 -25.91
N VAL A 220 -8.73 -1.68 -25.11
CA VAL A 220 -10.14 -1.67 -24.69
C VAL A 220 -10.35 -0.55 -23.67
N ASN A 221 -11.47 0.16 -23.77
CA ASN A 221 -11.84 1.21 -22.81
C ASN A 221 -12.14 0.62 -21.43
N VAL A 222 -11.10 0.31 -20.66
CA VAL A 222 -11.16 -0.19 -19.29
C VAL A 222 -9.99 0.36 -18.47
N SER A 223 -10.26 0.71 -17.21
CA SER A 223 -9.24 1.10 -16.25
C SER A 223 -9.65 0.76 -14.82
N TYR A 224 -8.66 0.50 -13.97
CA TYR A 224 -8.86 0.12 -12.58
C TYR A 224 -7.90 0.90 -11.69
N GLY A 225 -8.43 1.73 -10.78
CA GLY A 225 -7.63 2.37 -9.73
C GLY A 225 -7.36 1.39 -8.60
N THR A 226 -6.09 1.21 -8.22
CA THR A 226 -5.69 0.26 -7.17
C THR A 226 -5.24 0.98 -5.89
N ALA A 227 -4.60 2.14 -6.01
CA ALA A 227 -4.12 2.91 -4.87
C ALA A 227 -4.11 4.42 -5.15
N VAL A 228 -4.15 5.20 -4.06
CA VAL A 228 -4.05 6.66 -4.08
C VAL A 228 -2.98 7.11 -3.09
N SER A 229 -2.16 8.08 -3.47
CA SER A 229 -1.11 8.66 -2.62
C SER A 229 -1.72 9.30 -1.36
N ALA A 230 -0.95 9.36 -0.27
CA ALA A 230 -1.40 9.94 1.01
C ALA A 230 -1.98 11.36 0.86
N ASN A 231 -1.39 12.18 -0.01
CA ASN A 231 -1.85 13.55 -0.29
C ASN A 231 -3.04 13.65 -1.28
N GLY A 232 -3.58 12.52 -1.75
CA GLY A 232 -4.73 12.46 -2.66
C GLY A 232 -4.49 12.96 -4.09
N SER A 233 -3.24 13.27 -4.47
CA SER A 233 -2.92 13.90 -5.76
C SER A 233 -2.61 12.91 -6.89
N THR A 234 -2.18 11.70 -6.55
CA THR A 234 -1.76 10.66 -7.49
C THR A 234 -2.59 9.40 -7.29
N ILE A 235 -3.16 8.88 -8.38
CA ILE A 235 -3.85 7.59 -8.41
C ILE A 235 -3.06 6.67 -9.33
N VAL A 236 -2.88 5.41 -8.93
CA VAL A 236 -2.23 4.39 -9.75
C VAL A 236 -3.14 3.20 -9.96
N GLY A 237 -2.81 2.38 -10.95
CA GLY A 237 -3.59 1.21 -11.28
C GLY A 237 -3.15 0.60 -12.59
N TYR A 238 -4.10 0.03 -13.33
CA TYR A 238 -3.84 -0.51 -14.66
C TYR A 238 -5.01 -0.25 -15.63
N SER A 239 -4.70 -0.22 -16.92
CA SER A 239 -5.64 -0.03 -18.03
C SER A 239 -5.17 -0.87 -19.23
N GLU A 240 -5.95 -0.98 -20.31
CA GLU A 240 -5.50 -1.61 -21.55
C GLU A 240 -5.02 -0.54 -22.54
N SER A 241 -3.76 -0.61 -22.94
CA SER A 241 -3.19 0.19 -24.02
C SER A 241 -3.09 -0.61 -25.32
N SER A 242 -2.61 0.01 -26.39
CA SER A 242 -2.34 -0.70 -27.67
C SER A 242 -1.35 -1.86 -27.55
N SER A 243 -0.55 -1.88 -26.49
CA SER A 243 0.45 -2.93 -26.27
C SER A 243 -0.08 -4.07 -25.39
N GLY A 244 -1.11 -3.84 -24.57
CA GLY A 244 -1.64 -4.82 -23.61
C GLY A 244 -2.05 -4.17 -22.31
N ILE A 245 -2.07 -4.94 -21.23
CA ILE A 245 -2.39 -4.42 -19.89
C ILE A 245 -1.19 -3.59 -19.40
N GLU A 246 -1.43 -2.36 -18.99
CA GLU A 246 -0.39 -1.42 -18.62
C GLU A 246 -0.71 -0.73 -17.30
N ALA A 247 0.27 -0.71 -16.40
CA ALA A 247 0.26 0.10 -15.21
C ALA A 247 0.16 1.58 -15.59
N PHE A 248 -0.65 2.35 -14.88
CA PHE A 248 -0.75 3.79 -15.10
C PHE A 248 -0.47 4.58 -13.81
N ARG A 249 -0.12 5.84 -14.02
CA ARG A 249 -0.15 6.91 -13.02
C ARG A 249 -1.03 8.04 -13.51
N TRP A 250 -2.01 8.44 -12.72
CA TRP A 250 -2.93 9.52 -12.99
C TRP A 250 -2.70 10.70 -12.04
N THR A 251 -2.76 11.92 -12.59
CA THR A 251 -2.85 13.16 -11.83
C THR A 251 -3.85 14.09 -12.48
N SER A 252 -4.44 15.02 -11.72
CA SER A 252 -5.39 15.99 -12.28
C SER A 252 -4.77 16.89 -13.35
N ALA A 253 -3.46 17.17 -13.28
CA ALA A 253 -2.76 18.02 -14.24
C ALA A 253 -2.31 17.26 -15.50
N GLY A 254 -1.92 15.99 -15.36
CA GLY A 254 -1.34 15.19 -16.44
C GLY A 254 -2.30 14.20 -17.10
N GLY A 255 -3.46 13.92 -16.50
CA GLY A 255 -4.33 12.82 -16.91
C GLY A 255 -3.68 11.46 -16.64
N MET A 256 -4.19 10.42 -17.31
CA MET A 256 -3.68 9.05 -17.21
C MET A 256 -2.45 8.88 -18.11
N VAL A 257 -1.33 8.43 -17.52
CA VAL A 257 -0.08 8.16 -18.23
C VAL A 257 0.34 6.73 -17.95
N GLY A 258 0.60 5.96 -19.01
CA GLY A 258 1.13 4.60 -18.93
C GLY A 258 2.57 4.57 -18.44
N LEU A 259 2.91 3.56 -17.65
CA LEU A 259 4.25 3.39 -17.06
C LEU A 259 5.13 2.42 -17.88
N GLY A 260 4.57 1.80 -18.92
CA GLY A 260 5.21 0.70 -19.65
C GLY A 260 5.14 -0.63 -18.89
N ASP A 261 6.00 -1.56 -19.29
CA ASP A 261 6.17 -2.87 -18.67
C ASP A 261 7.66 -3.26 -18.65
N LEU A 262 8.00 -4.31 -17.89
CA LEU A 262 9.32 -4.90 -17.87
C LEU A 262 9.69 -5.48 -19.25
N ALA A 263 10.98 -5.42 -19.58
CA ALA A 263 11.45 -5.91 -20.87
C ALA A 263 11.52 -7.45 -20.91
N GLY A 264 11.26 -8.02 -22.09
CA GLY A 264 11.51 -9.44 -22.40
C GLY A 264 10.33 -10.39 -22.19
N GLY A 265 9.25 -9.96 -21.51
CA GLY A 265 8.02 -10.73 -21.35
C GLY A 265 6.93 -10.37 -22.37
N GLY A 266 5.72 -10.89 -22.14
CA GLY A 266 4.50 -10.27 -22.71
C GLY A 266 4.27 -8.89 -22.08
N PHE A 267 3.38 -8.07 -22.64
CA PHE A 267 3.11 -6.72 -22.13
C PHE A 267 1.91 -6.74 -21.17
N ALA A 268 2.19 -6.86 -19.87
CA ALA A 268 1.20 -6.97 -18.81
C ALA A 268 1.75 -6.46 -17.46
N SER A 269 1.68 -5.15 -17.22
CA SER A 269 2.05 -4.52 -15.94
C SER A 269 0.84 -4.06 -15.12
N ARG A 270 0.95 -4.12 -13.79
CA ARG A 270 -0.04 -3.55 -12.85
C ARG A 270 0.62 -2.86 -11.68
N ALA A 271 0.23 -1.61 -11.44
CA ALA A 271 0.60 -0.90 -10.21
C ALA A 271 -0.34 -1.30 -9.06
N LEU A 272 0.23 -1.61 -7.90
CA LEU A 272 -0.49 -2.04 -6.70
C LEU A 272 -0.32 -1.06 -5.54
N GLY A 273 0.83 -0.38 -5.45
CA GLY A 273 1.13 0.56 -4.37
C GLY A 273 1.74 1.86 -4.87
N VAL A 274 1.53 2.94 -4.12
CA VAL A 274 2.10 4.26 -4.40
C VAL A 274 2.52 4.94 -3.09
N SER A 275 3.68 5.58 -3.11
CA SER A 275 4.21 6.38 -2.00
C SER A 275 3.34 7.59 -1.66
N GLY A 276 3.57 8.19 -0.50
CA GLY A 276 2.72 9.24 0.07
C GLY A 276 2.66 10.52 -0.77
N ASP A 277 3.72 10.83 -1.51
CA ASP A 277 3.81 11.96 -2.43
C ASP A 277 3.52 11.58 -3.90
N GLY A 278 3.39 10.29 -4.20
CA GLY A 278 3.15 9.80 -5.55
C GLY A 278 4.38 9.71 -6.46
N SER A 279 5.59 9.77 -5.89
CA SER A 279 6.87 9.75 -6.65
C SER A 279 7.40 8.35 -6.96
N VAL A 280 7.06 7.37 -6.11
CA VAL A 280 7.39 5.95 -6.25
C VAL A 280 6.12 5.12 -6.39
N VAL A 281 6.10 4.21 -7.37
CA VAL A 281 5.01 3.25 -7.64
C VAL A 281 5.59 1.84 -7.67
N VAL A 282 4.87 0.87 -7.13
CA VAL A 282 5.30 -0.54 -7.09
C VAL A 282 4.20 -1.45 -7.59
N GLY A 283 4.58 -2.63 -8.06
CA GLY A 283 3.64 -3.61 -8.57
C GLY A 283 4.36 -4.81 -9.17
N TYR A 284 3.79 -5.36 -10.23
CA TYR A 284 4.41 -6.44 -11.00
C TYR A 284 4.20 -6.26 -12.50
N GLY A 285 5.15 -6.77 -13.28
CA GLY A 285 5.16 -6.79 -14.73
C GLY A 285 5.46 -8.20 -15.25
N ALA A 286 5.31 -8.40 -16.55
CA ALA A 286 5.67 -9.67 -17.17
C ALA A 286 7.13 -9.62 -17.67
N SER A 287 7.92 -10.62 -17.30
CA SER A 287 9.33 -10.71 -17.69
C SER A 287 9.68 -12.07 -18.31
N ALA A 288 10.77 -12.11 -19.08
CA ALA A 288 11.25 -13.30 -19.75
C ALA A 288 11.66 -14.43 -18.78
N SER A 289 12.12 -14.05 -17.58
CA SER A 289 12.81 -14.91 -16.62
C SER A 289 11.89 -15.53 -15.57
N ALA A 290 10.80 -14.86 -15.19
CA ALA A 290 9.96 -15.27 -14.06
C ALA A 290 8.46 -15.38 -14.38
N GLY A 291 8.02 -15.00 -15.58
CA GLY A 291 6.60 -14.90 -15.94
C GLY A 291 5.91 -13.68 -15.32
N GLN A 292 6.01 -13.51 -14.00
CA GLN A 292 5.68 -12.28 -13.27
C GLN A 292 6.85 -11.86 -12.38
N GLU A 293 7.14 -10.57 -12.35
CA GLU A 293 8.26 -10.01 -11.61
C GLU A 293 7.89 -8.67 -10.98
N ALA A 294 8.34 -8.45 -9.74
CA ALA A 294 8.10 -7.21 -9.03
C ALA A 294 8.84 -6.05 -9.72
N PHE A 295 8.17 -4.92 -9.91
CA PHE A 295 8.80 -3.70 -10.42
C PHE A 295 8.73 -2.57 -9.39
N ILE A 296 9.62 -1.61 -9.58
CA ILE A 296 9.53 -0.27 -9.01
C ILE A 296 9.58 0.75 -10.15
N TRP A 297 8.74 1.77 -10.06
CA TRP A 297 8.76 2.93 -10.95
C TRP A 297 9.06 4.18 -10.13
N THR A 298 9.98 4.99 -10.65
CA THR A 298 10.26 6.33 -10.11
C THR A 298 10.19 7.36 -11.21
N ILE A 299 9.88 8.61 -10.86
CA ILE A 299 9.82 9.72 -11.83
C ILE A 299 11.14 9.85 -12.63
N SER A 300 12.29 9.65 -11.98
CA SER A 300 13.61 9.81 -12.62
C SER A 300 14.13 8.54 -13.29
N GLY A 301 13.74 7.36 -12.82
CA GLY A 301 14.25 6.07 -13.30
C GLY A 301 13.36 5.38 -14.32
N GLY A 302 12.07 5.73 -14.39
CA GLY A 302 11.10 4.92 -15.11
C GLY A 302 10.82 3.60 -14.40
N LEU A 303 10.25 2.64 -15.14
CA LEU A 303 9.89 1.31 -14.63
C LEU A 303 11.10 0.38 -14.76
N GLU A 304 11.51 -0.26 -13.66
CA GLU A 304 12.62 -1.21 -13.64
C GLU A 304 12.35 -2.42 -12.71
N PRO A 305 13.05 -3.56 -12.91
CA PRO A 305 12.98 -4.70 -12.00
C PRO A 305 13.34 -4.31 -10.57
N LEU A 306 12.52 -4.73 -9.59
CA LEU A 306 12.73 -4.38 -8.18
C LEU A 306 14.03 -5.00 -7.64
N ASP A 307 14.39 -6.21 -8.08
CA ASP A 307 15.62 -6.89 -7.65
C ASP A 307 16.87 -6.06 -7.99
N THR A 308 16.91 -5.52 -9.21
CA THR A 308 17.97 -4.67 -9.75
C THR A 308 18.06 -3.38 -8.97
N HIS A 309 16.91 -2.75 -8.69
CA HIS A 309 16.84 -1.54 -7.88
C HIS A 309 17.35 -1.77 -6.45
N LEU A 310 16.95 -2.87 -5.81
CA LEU A 310 17.37 -3.22 -4.45
C LEU A 310 18.87 -3.52 -4.38
N ILE A 311 19.41 -4.30 -5.32
CA ILE A 311 20.84 -4.59 -5.41
C ILE A 311 21.65 -3.31 -5.60
N ALA A 312 21.19 -2.40 -6.47
CA ALA A 312 21.82 -1.10 -6.69
C ALA A 312 21.83 -0.24 -5.41
N ALA A 313 20.82 -0.38 -4.56
CA ALA A 313 20.74 0.24 -3.23
C ALA A 313 21.57 -0.48 -2.14
N GLY A 314 22.30 -1.54 -2.50
CA GLY A 314 23.13 -2.31 -1.57
C GLY A 314 22.36 -3.31 -0.70
N ILE A 315 21.15 -3.69 -1.11
CA ILE A 315 20.37 -4.73 -0.43
C ILE A 315 20.82 -6.11 -0.92
N ASP A 316 21.13 -6.99 0.03
CA ASP A 316 21.30 -8.42 -0.22
C ASP A 316 19.94 -9.12 -0.30
N LEU A 317 19.66 -9.73 -1.45
CA LEU A 317 18.42 -10.48 -1.68
C LEU A 317 18.46 -11.89 -1.08
N GLN A 318 19.62 -12.39 -0.66
CA GLN A 318 19.76 -13.67 0.03
C GLN A 318 19.16 -14.88 -0.70
N GLY A 319 19.01 -14.82 -2.03
CA GLY A 319 18.41 -15.87 -2.85
C GLY A 319 16.89 -15.75 -3.07
N TRP A 320 16.26 -14.68 -2.61
CA TRP A 320 14.85 -14.41 -2.89
C TRP A 320 14.60 -14.08 -4.36
N GLN A 321 13.48 -14.58 -4.89
CA GLN A 321 12.91 -14.15 -6.16
C GLN A 321 11.65 -13.32 -5.90
N LEU A 322 11.60 -12.09 -6.40
CA LEU A 322 10.54 -11.14 -6.09
C LEU A 322 9.46 -11.16 -7.19
N THR A 323 8.32 -11.77 -6.90
CA THR A 323 7.24 -11.94 -7.90
C THR A 323 6.29 -10.75 -7.90
N MET A 324 5.92 -10.22 -6.73
CA MET A 324 5.00 -9.08 -6.63
C MET A 324 5.42 -8.14 -5.50
N ALA A 325 5.42 -6.83 -5.75
CA ALA A 325 5.45 -5.81 -4.70
C ALA A 325 4.02 -5.31 -4.45
N ASN A 326 3.44 -5.73 -3.32
CA ASN A 326 2.02 -5.52 -3.02
C ASN A 326 1.74 -4.13 -2.44
N ALA A 327 2.64 -3.61 -1.59
CA ALA A 327 2.47 -2.30 -0.97
C ALA A 327 3.82 -1.61 -0.66
N ILE A 328 3.75 -0.29 -0.50
CA ILE A 328 4.89 0.58 -0.19
C ILE A 328 4.50 1.60 0.88
N SER A 329 5.43 1.92 1.79
CA SER A 329 5.23 2.93 2.82
C SER A 329 5.14 4.35 2.25
N ALA A 330 4.65 5.29 3.07
CA ALA A 330 4.41 6.66 2.63
C ALA A 330 5.70 7.40 2.25
N ASP A 331 6.82 7.06 2.89
CA ASP A 331 8.15 7.58 2.56
C ASP A 331 8.79 6.91 1.33
N GLY A 332 8.13 5.92 0.72
CA GLY A 332 8.62 5.24 -0.47
C GLY A 332 9.75 4.23 -0.22
N ARG A 333 10.00 3.82 1.03
CA ARG A 333 11.22 3.06 1.37
C ARG A 333 11.00 1.65 1.85
N THR A 334 9.86 1.37 2.51
CA THR A 334 9.53 0.03 2.96
C THR A 334 8.53 -0.60 2.01
N LEU A 335 8.91 -1.73 1.42
CA LEU A 335 8.10 -2.49 0.49
C LEU A 335 7.77 -3.84 1.10
N VAL A 336 6.57 -4.34 0.81
CA VAL A 336 6.15 -5.70 1.13
C VAL A 336 5.57 -6.38 -0.08
N GLY A 337 5.68 -7.70 -0.13
CA GLY A 337 5.22 -8.46 -1.27
C GLY A 337 5.33 -9.96 -1.12
N THR A 338 5.12 -10.66 -2.22
CA THR A 338 5.22 -12.12 -2.32
C THR A 338 6.31 -12.51 -3.31
N GLY A 339 6.88 -13.68 -3.08
CA GLY A 339 7.97 -14.20 -3.90
C GLY A 339 8.30 -15.64 -3.55
N VAL A 340 9.42 -16.12 -4.08
CA VAL A 340 9.99 -17.42 -3.75
C VAL A 340 11.17 -17.21 -2.81
N SER A 341 11.13 -17.87 -1.66
CA SER A 341 12.20 -17.82 -0.66
C SER A 341 13.44 -18.60 -1.13
N PRO A 342 14.59 -18.47 -0.44
CA PRO A 342 15.80 -19.23 -0.78
C PRO A 342 15.65 -20.76 -0.62
N ASP A 343 14.59 -21.21 0.04
CA ASP A 343 14.22 -22.63 0.20
C ASP A 343 13.23 -23.10 -0.88
N ASP A 344 13.04 -22.33 -1.96
CA ASP A 344 12.09 -22.58 -3.06
C ASP A 344 10.61 -22.66 -2.63
N LEU A 345 10.25 -21.97 -1.55
CA LEU A 345 8.87 -21.92 -1.05
C LEU A 345 8.23 -20.55 -1.33
N PRO A 346 6.95 -20.51 -1.74
CA PRO A 346 6.20 -19.26 -1.78
C PRO A 346 6.17 -18.61 -0.39
N ALA A 347 6.57 -17.35 -0.31
CA ALA A 347 6.66 -16.65 0.97
C ALA A 347 6.47 -15.14 0.82
N ALA A 348 6.08 -14.52 1.94
CA ALA A 348 5.93 -13.09 2.07
C ALA A 348 7.25 -12.43 2.52
N TRP A 349 7.61 -11.32 1.89
CA TRP A 349 8.82 -10.57 2.18
C TRP A 349 8.54 -9.12 2.59
N ILE A 350 9.47 -8.54 3.33
CA ILE A 350 9.58 -7.13 3.64
C ILE A 350 11.01 -6.66 3.40
N VAL A 351 11.17 -5.46 2.85
CA VAL A 351 12.47 -4.83 2.65
C VAL A 351 12.36 -3.32 2.93
N THR A 352 13.41 -2.74 3.49
CA THR A 352 13.51 -1.28 3.68
C THR A 352 14.77 -0.76 3.00
N LEU A 353 14.59 0.12 2.02
CA LEU A 353 15.67 0.85 1.37
C LEU A 353 16.41 1.74 2.38
N PRO A 354 17.75 1.83 2.30
CA PRO A 354 18.53 2.74 3.15
C PRO A 354 18.15 4.19 2.88
N GLU A 355 18.52 5.10 3.79
CA GLU A 355 18.30 6.52 3.53
C GLU A 355 19.19 6.88 2.35
N PRO A 356 18.72 7.69 1.38
CA PRO A 356 19.66 8.30 0.45
C PRO A 356 20.71 9.00 1.31
N ALA A 357 21.97 8.55 1.21
CA ALA A 357 23.03 8.99 2.10
C ALA A 357 22.96 10.51 2.16
N ALA A 358 22.57 11.05 3.32
CA ALA A 358 22.39 12.48 3.50
C ALA A 358 23.70 13.10 3.04
N GLY A 359 23.65 13.79 1.89
CA GLY A 359 24.85 14.26 1.24
C GLY A 359 25.68 15.00 2.28
N LEU A 360 26.93 14.57 2.45
CA LEU A 360 27.98 15.39 3.05
C LEU A 360 28.00 16.68 2.25
N SER A 361 27.17 17.63 2.68
CA SER A 361 27.24 19.01 2.27
C SER A 361 28.51 19.52 2.92
N ILE A 362 29.63 19.39 2.21
CA ILE A 362 30.84 20.16 2.49
C ILE A 362 30.50 21.62 2.12
N ALA A 363 29.68 22.25 2.95
CA ALA A 363 29.49 23.68 2.96
C ALA A 363 30.48 24.26 3.99
N GLY A 364 31.66 24.60 3.51
CA GLY A 364 32.49 25.66 4.11
C GLY A 364 33.29 25.31 5.36
N VAL A 365 34.38 24.56 5.22
CA VAL A 365 35.61 24.94 5.93
C VAL A 365 36.31 25.96 5.04
N GLY A 366 36.01 27.24 5.27
CA GLY A 366 36.74 28.34 4.66
C GLY A 366 38.22 28.23 5.02
N LEU A 367 39.04 27.93 4.01
CA LEU A 367 40.48 28.09 4.09
C LEU A 367 40.78 29.60 4.18
N LEU A 368 40.77 30.15 5.40
CA LEU A 368 41.25 31.49 5.69
C LEU A 368 42.78 31.52 5.47
N ILE A 369 43.19 31.78 4.24
CA ILE A 369 44.54 32.23 3.94
C ILE A 369 44.64 33.67 4.48
N LEU A 370 45.08 33.81 5.73
CA LEU A 370 45.48 35.09 6.31
C LEU A 370 46.71 35.61 5.56
N GLY A 371 46.48 36.45 4.56
CA GLY A 371 47.49 37.33 4.00
C GLY A 371 47.98 38.27 5.09
N ARG A 372 49.24 38.09 5.54
CA ARG A 372 49.91 38.99 6.48
C ARG A 372 50.13 40.36 5.82
N SER A 373 49.25 41.32 6.10
CA SER A 373 49.53 42.74 5.91
C SER A 373 50.53 43.20 6.98
N ARG A 374 51.70 43.66 6.52
CA ARG A 374 52.71 44.30 7.38
C ARG A 374 52.20 45.69 7.78
N LEU A 375 51.77 45.83 9.03
CA LEU A 375 51.63 47.15 9.65
C LEU A 375 52.76 47.34 10.66
N CYS A 376 53.60 48.32 10.31
CA CYS A 376 54.76 48.77 11.05
C CYS A 376 54.30 49.49 12.32
N ALA A 377 54.55 48.90 13.50
CA ALA A 377 54.33 49.57 14.77
C ALA A 377 55.57 50.37 15.17
N ARG A 378 55.42 51.70 15.16
CA ARG A 378 56.28 52.65 15.87
C ARG A 378 56.14 52.43 17.38
N SER A 379 57.27 52.32 18.08
CA SER A 379 57.38 52.62 19.51
C SER A 379 58.73 53.31 19.73
N ALA A 380 58.69 54.37 20.54
CA ALA A 380 59.65 55.46 20.63
C ALA A 380 60.62 55.35 21.82
N ARG A 381 61.81 55.98 21.69
CA ARG A 381 62.48 56.91 22.63
C ARG A 381 63.98 56.99 22.28
N SER A 382 64.50 58.12 21.81
CA SER A 382 64.95 59.32 22.57
C SER A 382 66.33 59.16 23.22
N THR A 383 67.30 59.93 22.70
CA THR A 383 68.47 60.61 23.33
C THR A 383 69.53 60.80 22.23
N ARG A 384 70.31 61.87 22.08
CA ARG A 384 70.49 63.16 22.76
C ARG A 384 71.28 64.07 21.80
N SER A 385 71.15 65.39 21.98
CA SER A 385 72.00 66.48 21.45
C SER A 385 73.50 66.15 21.48
N SER A 386 74.30 66.55 20.51
CA SER A 386 74.90 67.90 20.36
C SER A 386 75.67 68.00 19.05
#